data_AF-A0A7G9WKZ8-F1
#
_entry.id   AF-A0A7G9WKZ8-F1
#
_cell.length_a   1.000
_cell.length_b   1.000
_cell.length_c   1.000
_cell.angle_alpha   90.00
_cell.angle_beta   90.00
_cell.angle_gamma   90.00
#
_symmetry.space_group_name_H-M   'P 1'
#
loop_
_entity.id
_entity.type
_entity.pdbx_description
1 polymer ?
#
loop_
_entity_poly.entity_id
_entity_poly.type
_entity_poly.pdbx_seq_one_letter_code
_entity_poly.pdbx_strand_id
1 'polypeptide(L)' 'MNHTETLEKLEKIFHDYKDDLKPGELKPETTFEELDFDSLDVVDLMMACEDEFGVQIPEDAELKTVQDLLNLIEKTEA' A
#
# COMPACT_ATOMS: atom_id res chain seq x y z
N MET A 1 7.22 -12.50 -3.99
CA MET A 1 7.04 -11.78 -5.27
C MET A 1 8.24 -10.86 -5.54
N ASN A 2 8.39 -10.28 -6.73
CA ASN A 2 9.40 -9.23 -6.98
C ASN A 2 8.83 -7.84 -6.67
N HIS A 3 9.68 -6.88 -6.27
CA HIS A 3 9.31 -5.49 -5.93
C HIS A 3 8.36 -4.83 -6.93
N THR A 4 8.56 -5.08 -8.21
CA THR A 4 7.72 -4.57 -9.30
C THR A 4 6.30 -5.14 -9.25
N GLU A 5 6.13 -6.44 -8.97
CA GLU A 5 4.81 -7.08 -8.92
C GLU A 5 4.00 -6.59 -7.70
N THR A 6 4.66 -6.39 -6.56
CA THR A 6 4.02 -5.84 -5.36
C THR A 6 3.52 -4.42 -5.61
N LEU A 7 4.33 -3.60 -6.28
CA LEU A 7 3.94 -2.24 -6.63
C LEU A 7 2.77 -2.22 -7.63
N GLU A 8 2.78 -3.05 -8.67
CA GLU A 8 1.66 -3.14 -9.63
C GLU A 8 0.34 -3.57 -8.97
N LYS A 9 0.38 -4.49 -8.01
CA LYS A 9 -0.79 -4.90 -7.24
C LYS A 9 -1.25 -3.78 -6.30
N LEU A 10 -0.33 -3.12 -5.61
CA LEU A 10 -0.66 -1.97 -4.78
C LEU A 10 -1.31 -0.86 -5.60
N GLU A 11 -0.79 -0.53 -6.79
CA GLU A 11 -1.41 0.46 -7.67
C GLU A 11 -2.87 0.10 -7.97
N LYS A 12 -3.20 -1.17 -8.23
CA LYS A 12 -4.58 -1.60 -8.45
C LYS A 12 -5.46 -1.40 -7.22
N ILE A 13 -4.99 -1.85 -6.05
CA ILE A 13 -5.72 -1.68 -4.79
C ILE A 13 -5.95 -0.17 -4.57
N PHE A 14 -4.90 0.63 -4.71
CA PHE A 14 -4.97 2.08 -4.55
C PHE A 14 -5.95 2.73 -5.52
N HIS A 15 -6.02 2.27 -6.76
CA HIS A 15 -7.03 2.71 -7.73
C HIS A 15 -8.46 2.36 -7.31
N ASP A 16 -8.67 1.22 -6.64
CA ASP A 16 -10.01 0.84 -6.13
C ASP A 16 -10.49 1.76 -4.99
N TYR A 17 -9.55 2.30 -4.19
CA TYR A 17 -9.87 3.30 -3.17
C TYR A 17 -9.87 4.74 -3.72
N LYS A 18 -9.05 5.02 -4.73
CA LYS A 18 -8.90 6.32 -5.38
C LYS A 18 -8.70 6.22 -6.88
N ASP A 19 -9.79 6.46 -7.61
CA ASP A 19 -9.79 6.51 -9.07
C ASP A 19 -8.88 7.59 -9.66
N ASP A 20 -8.58 8.67 -8.92
CA ASP A 20 -7.83 9.84 -9.40
C ASP A 20 -6.30 9.71 -9.36
N LEU A 21 -5.77 8.60 -8.83
CA LEU A 21 -4.33 8.35 -8.82
C LEU A 21 -3.78 8.21 -10.24
N LYS A 22 -2.77 9.01 -10.60
CA LYS A 22 -2.14 8.86 -11.91
C LYS A 22 -1.03 7.81 -11.88
N PRO A 23 -0.81 7.10 -13.01
CA PRO A 23 0.35 6.24 -13.15
C PRO A 23 1.63 7.05 -12.94
N GLY A 24 2.42 6.67 -11.92
CA GLY A 24 3.64 7.35 -11.49
C GLY A 24 3.50 8.34 -10.34
N GLU A 25 2.29 8.57 -9.79
CA GLU A 25 2.11 9.25 -8.50
C GLU A 25 2.38 8.32 -7.31
N LEU A 26 2.18 7.02 -7.48
CA LEU A 26 2.53 6.01 -6.49
C LEU A 26 4.04 5.75 -6.50
N LYS A 27 4.80 6.66 -5.89
CA LYS A 27 6.24 6.47 -5.68
C LYS A 27 6.50 5.96 -4.28
N PRO A 28 7.58 5.19 -4.07
CA PRO A 28 7.93 4.71 -2.74
C PRO A 28 8.13 5.87 -1.74
N GLU A 29 8.68 6.98 -2.23
CA GLU A 29 8.92 8.22 -1.49
C GLU A 29 7.67 9.06 -1.19
N THR A 30 6.53 8.77 -1.82
CA THR A 30 5.27 9.49 -1.60
C THR A 30 4.60 9.04 -0.30
N THR A 31 4.04 9.99 0.44
CA THR A 31 3.30 9.70 1.67
C THR A 31 1.82 9.43 1.40
N PHE A 32 1.16 8.68 2.28
CA PHE A 32 -0.30 8.47 2.16
C PHE A 32 -1.06 9.79 2.29
N GLU A 33 -0.58 10.71 3.13
CA GLU A 33 -1.13 12.07 3.25
C GLU A 33 -1.03 12.86 1.94
N GLU A 34 0.08 12.75 1.19
CA GLU A 34 0.24 13.39 -0.12
C GLU A 34 -0.72 12.82 -1.18
N LEU A 35 -1.09 11.55 -1.01
CA LEU A 35 -2.10 10.89 -1.83
C LEU A 35 -3.53 11.16 -1.31
N ASP A 36 -3.71 12.07 -0.34
CA ASP A 36 -4.97 12.41 0.33
C ASP A 36 -5.61 11.21 1.07
N PHE A 37 -4.85 10.16 1.41
CA PHE A 37 -5.39 9.00 2.16
C PHE A 37 -5.49 9.37 3.63
N ASP A 38 -6.69 9.19 4.19
CA ASP A 38 -6.91 9.34 5.62
C ASP A 38 -6.47 8.09 6.38
N SER A 39 -6.34 8.19 7.70
CA SER A 39 -5.95 7.05 8.55
C SER A 39 -6.91 5.85 8.43
N LEU A 40 -8.18 6.08 8.14
CA LEU A 40 -9.16 5.02 7.87
C LEU A 40 -8.89 4.35 6.52
N ASP A 41 -8.58 5.13 5.48
CA ASP A 41 -8.26 4.57 4.16
C ASP A 41 -6.98 3.74 4.21
N VAL A 42 -5.98 4.17 5.00
CA VAL A 42 -4.75 3.40 5.22
C VAL A 42 -5.06 2.08 5.93
N VAL A 43 -5.97 2.06 6.91
CA VAL A 43 -6.40 0.84 7.59
C VAL A 43 -7.13 -0.13 6.66
N ASP A 44 -8.04 0.38 5.83
CA ASP A 44 -8.76 -0.43 4.83
C ASP A 44 -7.80 -0.96 3.75
N LEU A 45 -6.86 -0.14 3.28
CA LEU A 45 -5.79 -0.53 2.36
C LEU A 45 -4.93 -1.66 2.94
N MET A 46 -4.54 -1.56 4.21
CA MET A 46 -3.76 -2.60 4.88
C MET A 46 -4.52 -3.92 4.87
N MET A 47 -5.80 -3.93 5.22
CA MET A 47 -6.64 -5.14 5.17
C MET A 47 -6.77 -5.71 3.76
N ALA A 48 -6.94 -4.86 2.74
CA ALA A 48 -6.97 -5.30 1.34
C ALA A 48 -5.63 -5.90 0.90
N CYS A 49 -4.51 -5.33 1.34
CA CYS A 49 -3.18 -5.87 1.09
C CYS A 49 -2.98 -7.22 1.82
N GLU A 50 -3.43 -7.35 3.06
CA GLU A 50 -3.38 -8.62 3.79
C GLU A 50 -4.10 -9.75 3.03
N ASP A 51 -5.30 -9.48 2.51
CA ASP A 51 -6.08 -10.47 1.76
C ASP A 51 -5.49 -10.76 0.36
N GLU A 52 -5.09 -9.72 -0.38
CA GLU A 52 -4.56 -9.85 -1.76
C GLU A 52 -3.16 -10.49 -1.80
N PHE A 53 -2.32 -10.20 -0.81
CA PHE A 53 -0.96 -10.75 -0.72
C PHE A 53 -0.86 -11.95 0.22
N GLY A 54 -1.87 -12.21 1.05
CA GLY A 54 -1.83 -13.26 2.06
C GLY A 54 -0.83 -12.97 3.19
N VAL A 55 -0.59 -11.69 3.49
CA VAL A 55 0.34 -11.24 4.53
C VAL A 55 -0.41 -10.81 5.80
N GLN A 56 0.33 -10.61 6.89
CA GLN A 56 -0.21 -10.11 8.16
C GLN A 56 0.48 -8.79 8.53
N ILE A 57 -0.27 -7.71 8.45
CA ILE A 57 0.15 -6.36 8.77
C ILE A 57 -0.32 -6.02 10.19
N PRO A 58 0.57 -5.54 11.08
CA PRO A 58 0.14 -5.12 12.41
C PRO A 58 -0.88 -3.97 12.32
N GLU A 59 -1.99 -4.05 13.04
CA GLU A 59 -2.98 -2.94 13.11
C GLU A 59 -2.38 -1.63 13.67
N ASP A 60 -1.32 -1.74 14.47
CA ASP A 60 -0.56 -0.61 15.05
C ASP A 60 0.62 -0.18 14.15
N ALA A 61 0.68 -0.67 12.90
CA ALA A 61 1.69 -0.25 11.94
C ALA A 61 1.40 1.18 11.47
N GLU A 62 2.18 2.14 11.96
CA GLU A 62 2.17 3.51 11.45
C GLU A 62 2.89 3.58 10.10
N LEU A 63 2.17 3.30 9.02
CA LEU A 63 2.67 3.45 7.65
C LEU A 63 2.61 4.93 7.26
N LYS A 64 3.74 5.51 6.89
CA LYS A 64 3.82 6.92 6.46
C LYS A 64 3.98 7.05 4.96
N THR A 65 4.76 6.15 4.37
CA THR A 65 5.07 6.16 2.94
C THR A 65 4.63 4.87 2.27
N VAL A 66 4.40 4.95 0.95
CA VAL A 66 4.14 3.76 0.12
C VAL A 66 5.30 2.76 0.24
N GLN A 67 6.55 3.24 0.37
CA GLN A 67 7.72 2.40 0.60
C GLN A 67 7.61 1.57 1.88
N ASP A 68 7.05 2.12 2.96
CA ASP A 68 6.88 1.39 4.22
C ASP A 68 5.93 0.21 4.04
N LEU A 69 4.80 0.44 3.36
CA LEU A 69 3.82 -0.61 3.05
C LEU A 69 4.44 -1.69 2.15
N LEU A 70 5.11 -1.29 1.07
CA LEU A 70 5.84 -2.19 0.16
C LEU A 70 6.82 -3.08 0.92
N ASN A 71 7.69 -2.46 1.73
CA ASN A 71 8.70 -3.17 2.51
C ASN A 71 8.05 -4.15 3.51
N LEU A 72 6.92 -3.77 4.09
CA LEU A 72 6.24 -4.58 5.09
C LEU A 72 5.56 -5.80 4.47
N ILE A 73 4.92 -5.63 3.31
CA ILE A 73 4.37 -6.73 2.51
C ILE A 73 5.51 -7.67 2.09
N GLU A 74 6.56 -7.15 1.47
CA GLU A 74 7.71 -7.96 1.00
C GLU A 74 8.41 -8.72 2.14
N LYS A 75 8.49 -8.12 3.32
CA LYS A 75 9.10 -8.75 4.50
C LYS A 75 8.24 -9.88 5.06
N THR A 76 6.92 -9.77 4.94
CA THR A 76 5.96 -10.71 5.51
C THR A 76 5.62 -11.85 4.54
N GLU A 77 5.66 -11.58 3.23
CA GLU A 77 5.44 -12.52 2.13
C GLU A 77 6.64 -13.47 1.89
N ALA A 78 7.40 -13.79 2.94
CA ALA A 78 8.63 -14.59 2.91
C ALA A 78 8.40 -16.09 3.14
#